data_AF-A0A660TB01-F1
#
_entry.id   AF-A0A660TB01-F1
#
_cell.length_a   1.000
_cell.length_b   1.000
_cell.length_c   1.000
_cell.angle_alpha   90.00
_cell.angle_beta   90.00
_cell.angle_gamma   90.00
#
_symmetry.space_group_name_H-M   'P 1'
#
loop_
_entity.id
_entity.type
_entity.pdbx_description
1 polymer ?
#
loop_
_entity_poly.entity_id
_entity_poly.type
_entity_poly.pdbx_seq_one_letter_code
_entity_poly.pdbx_strand_id
1 'polypeptide(L)'
;IFWEFSAQFTGDPEFAVLIADYWQAVGVDVTIKEISTSLYREKEEGNNLDIAMEWDLPFEWNVISEPRLYTPPWSNSTPKTGAPWVEYWNTSGKSGVKPPAWAQRLYDIAGEIQTAAPGSAEYMALGKEMVKLNLENMTIIGTAGKIPQVNVVSNRIGNVTEWGINAYRAGFTFSYDPSQWYVK
;
A
#
# COMPACT_ATOMS: atom_id res chain seq x y z
N ILE A 1 0.57 6.74 20.85
CA ILE A 1 -0.03 6.46 19.53
C ILE A 1 -1.45 5.99 19.75
N PHE A 2 -2.44 6.65 19.15
CA PHE A 2 -3.81 6.19 19.15
C PHE A 2 -4.11 5.46 17.83
N TRP A 3 -3.97 4.14 17.87
CA TRP A 3 -4.14 3.30 16.68
C TRP A 3 -5.60 2.90 16.51
N GLU A 4 -6.30 3.69 15.72
CA GLU A 4 -7.63 3.32 15.22
C GLU A 4 -7.50 2.43 13.98
N PHE A 5 -8.02 1.22 14.05
CA PHE A 5 -7.92 0.22 12.99
C PHE A 5 -9.29 -0.29 12.56
N SER A 6 -9.37 -0.90 11.38
CA SER A 6 -10.55 -1.66 10.94
C SER A 6 -10.17 -3.13 10.76
N ALA A 7 -11.04 -4.04 11.16
CA ALA A 7 -10.89 -5.48 10.93
C ALA A 7 -10.80 -5.83 9.44
N GLN A 8 -11.29 -4.95 8.57
CA GLN A 8 -10.96 -5.02 7.15
C GLN A 8 -9.43 -5.11 7.01
N PHE A 9 -8.68 -4.12 7.53
CA PHE A 9 -7.23 -3.98 7.33
C PHE A 9 -6.37 -4.97 8.11
N THR A 10 -6.85 -5.48 9.23
CA THR A 10 -6.10 -6.42 10.05
C THR A 10 -6.45 -7.89 9.75
N GLY A 11 -7.59 -8.16 9.11
CA GLY A 11 -8.18 -9.49 8.96
C GLY A 11 -8.79 -10.02 10.27
N ASP A 12 -8.09 -9.80 11.39
CA ASP A 12 -8.50 -10.17 12.74
C ASP A 12 -8.14 -9.03 13.73
N PRO A 13 -9.00 -8.64 14.68
CA PRO A 13 -8.65 -7.67 15.73
C PRO A 13 -7.43 -8.07 16.59
N GLU A 14 -7.18 -9.37 16.79
CA GLU A 14 -6.03 -9.88 17.57
C GLU A 14 -4.69 -9.45 16.96
N PHE A 15 -4.64 -9.21 15.65
CA PHE A 15 -3.43 -8.71 15.00
C PHE A 15 -3.00 -7.34 15.55
N ALA A 16 -3.96 -6.41 15.74
CA ALA A 16 -3.65 -5.10 16.29
C ALA A 16 -3.24 -5.18 17.77
N VAL A 17 -3.87 -6.07 18.54
CA VAL A 17 -3.51 -6.35 19.94
C VAL A 17 -2.06 -6.85 20.03
N LEU A 18 -1.69 -7.84 19.22
CA LEU A 18 -0.35 -8.42 19.22
C LEU A 18 0.74 -7.37 18.95
N ILE A 19 0.53 -6.52 17.94
CA ILE A 19 1.47 -5.46 17.60
C ILE A 19 1.53 -4.40 18.71
N ALA A 20 0.40 -4.02 19.29
CA ALA A 20 0.35 -3.10 20.42
C ALA A 20 1.12 -3.64 21.63
N ASP A 21 0.96 -4.92 21.97
CA ASP A 21 1.69 -5.57 23.06
C ASP A 21 3.21 -5.56 22.82
N TYR A 22 3.66 -5.86 21.59
CA TYR A 22 5.08 -5.79 21.23
C TYR A 22 5.65 -4.37 21.33
N TRP A 23 4.89 -3.37 20.92
CA TRP A 23 5.29 -1.97 21.04
C TRP A 23 5.32 -1.50 22.50
N GLN A 24 4.33 -1.86 23.30
CA GLN A 24 4.30 -1.57 24.73
C GLN A 24 5.47 -2.23 25.46
N ALA A 25 5.84 -3.47 25.11
CA ALA A 25 6.96 -4.19 25.69
C ALA A 25 8.32 -3.48 25.49
N VAL A 26 8.45 -2.67 24.44
CA VAL A 26 9.65 -1.85 24.18
C VAL A 26 9.47 -0.37 24.56
N GLY A 27 8.39 -0.05 25.28
CA GLY A 27 8.14 1.28 25.84
C GLY A 27 7.43 2.26 24.89
N VAL A 28 6.86 1.78 23.79
CA VAL A 28 6.03 2.60 22.89
C VAL A 28 4.58 2.55 23.38
N ASP A 29 4.07 3.68 23.86
CA ASP A 29 2.70 3.81 24.32
C ASP A 29 1.72 3.79 23.13
N VAL A 30 0.92 2.72 23.04
CA VAL A 30 -0.09 2.50 22.00
C VAL A 30 -1.41 2.14 22.66
N THR A 31 -2.46 2.86 22.27
CA THR A 31 -3.85 2.54 22.58
C THR A 31 -4.55 2.17 21.29
N ILE A 32 -5.26 1.04 21.28
CA ILE A 32 -5.97 0.56 20.09
C ILE A 32 -7.47 0.80 20.18
N LYS A 33 -8.11 1.02 19.03
CA LYS A 33 -9.57 1.07 18.92
C LYS A 33 -10.01 0.54 17.56
N GLU A 34 -10.85 -0.48 17.57
CA GLU A 34 -11.52 -0.90 16.35
C GLU A 34 -12.61 0.12 15.98
N ILE A 35 -12.62 0.52 14.71
CA ILE A 35 -13.62 1.39 14.11
C ILE A 35 -14.16 0.76 12.83
N SER A 36 -15.35 1.19 12.40
CA SER A 36 -15.89 0.73 11.11
C SER A 36 -14.97 1.16 9.97
N THR A 37 -14.90 0.35 8.91
CA THR A 37 -14.23 0.72 7.65
C THR A 37 -14.66 2.09 7.13
N SER A 38 -15.95 2.42 7.21
CA SER A 38 -16.45 3.71 6.73
C SER A 38 -15.84 4.88 7.50
N LEU A 39 -15.78 4.78 8.83
CA LEU A 39 -15.17 5.79 9.68
C LEU A 39 -13.65 5.83 9.46
N TYR A 40 -13.00 4.68 9.35
CA TYR A 40 -11.56 4.62 9.07
C TYR A 40 -11.20 5.38 7.80
N ARG A 41 -11.93 5.15 6.70
CA ARG A 41 -11.71 5.83 5.41
C ARG A 41 -11.99 7.33 5.48
N GLU A 42 -13.01 7.75 6.23
CA GLU A 42 -13.29 9.16 6.48
C GLU A 42 -12.12 9.84 7.21
N LYS A 43 -11.59 9.20 8.26
CA LYS A 43 -10.45 9.72 9.02
C LYS A 43 -9.16 9.73 8.18
N GLU A 44 -8.94 8.71 7.35
CA GLU A 44 -7.82 8.64 6.44
C GLU A 44 -7.84 9.78 5.40
N GLU A 45 -8.98 10.04 4.79
CA GLU A 45 -9.16 11.17 3.86
C GLU A 45 -8.88 12.51 4.56
N GLY A 46 -9.31 12.64 5.81
CA GLY A 46 -9.08 13.82 6.63
C GLY A 46 -7.66 13.92 7.23
N ASN A 47 -6.77 12.97 6.96
CA ASN A 47 -5.45 12.88 7.60
C ASN A 47 -5.54 12.92 9.16
N ASN A 48 -6.53 12.22 9.71
CA ASN A 48 -6.90 12.16 11.13
C ASN A 48 -6.60 10.79 11.78
N LEU A 49 -5.76 9.97 11.14
CA LEU A 49 -5.27 8.70 11.67
C LEU A 49 -3.80 8.86 12.07
N ASP A 50 -3.41 8.31 13.21
CA ASP A 50 -2.00 8.20 13.59
C ASP A 50 -1.27 7.16 12.71
N ILE A 51 -1.99 6.10 12.30
CA ILE A 51 -1.47 4.99 11.48
C ILE A 51 -2.47 4.73 10.35
N ALA A 52 -1.97 4.79 9.11
CA ALA A 52 -2.68 4.30 7.95
C ALA A 52 -2.26 2.84 7.62
N MET A 53 -3.16 2.04 7.11
CA MET A 53 -3.04 0.59 6.93
C MET A 53 -3.36 0.19 5.50
N GLU A 54 -2.69 -0.86 5.03
CA GLU A 54 -2.87 -1.42 3.68
C GLU A 54 -2.40 -2.89 3.65
N TRP A 55 -2.95 -3.69 2.73
CA TRP A 55 -2.58 -5.12 2.57
C TRP A 55 -1.52 -5.39 1.52
N ASP A 56 -1.42 -4.55 0.49
CA ASP A 56 -0.81 -4.93 -0.78
C ASP A 56 0.56 -4.24 -1.07
N LEU A 57 1.38 -3.90 -0.06
CA LEU A 57 2.51 -2.94 -0.25
C LEU A 57 3.95 -3.47 -0.31
N PRO A 58 4.25 -4.71 -0.73
CA PRO A 58 5.31 -4.78 -1.75
C PRO A 58 5.16 -5.91 -2.78
N PHE A 59 4.66 -5.57 -3.97
CA PHE A 59 4.76 -6.42 -5.16
C PHE A 59 5.05 -5.57 -6.41
N GLU A 60 5.87 -6.08 -7.33
CA GLU A 60 6.33 -5.36 -8.53
C GLU A 60 5.17 -4.86 -9.40
N TRP A 61 4.10 -5.65 -9.52
CA TRP A 61 2.91 -5.25 -10.27
C TRP A 61 2.29 -3.95 -9.76
N ASN A 62 2.33 -3.73 -8.45
CA ASN A 62 1.81 -2.52 -7.85
C ASN A 62 2.67 -1.30 -8.19
N VAL A 63 4.00 -1.47 -8.30
CA VAL A 63 4.90 -0.41 -8.79
C VAL A 63 4.58 -0.09 -10.25
N ILE A 64 4.35 -1.10 -11.09
CA ILE A 64 4.01 -0.89 -12.50
C ILE A 64 2.67 -0.15 -12.66
N SER A 65 1.66 -0.51 -11.86
CA SER A 65 0.32 0.09 -11.96
C SER A 65 0.21 1.45 -11.28
N GLU A 66 0.87 1.62 -10.12
CA GLU A 66 0.73 2.79 -9.25
C GLU A 66 1.99 2.98 -8.38
N PRO A 67 3.07 3.57 -8.92
CA PRO A 67 4.29 3.83 -8.15
C PRO A 67 4.05 4.69 -6.91
N ARG A 68 2.99 5.49 -6.93
CA ARG A 68 2.55 6.33 -5.81
C ARG A 68 2.23 5.54 -4.55
N LEU A 69 2.09 4.22 -4.60
CA LEU A 69 1.98 3.39 -3.40
C LEU A 69 3.22 3.34 -2.52
N TYR A 70 4.38 3.70 -3.07
CA TYR A 70 5.67 3.62 -2.40
C TYR A 70 6.31 4.99 -2.22
N THR A 71 5.58 6.05 -2.55
CA THR A 71 6.08 7.43 -2.55
C THR A 71 4.96 8.33 -2.06
N PRO A 72 5.23 9.45 -1.38
CA PRO A 72 4.15 10.27 -0.86
C PRO A 72 3.17 10.75 -1.96
N PRO A 73 1.84 10.69 -1.72
CA PRO A 73 1.16 10.39 -0.46
C PRO A 73 0.83 8.92 -0.14
N TRP A 74 1.56 7.96 -0.74
CA TRP A 74 1.41 6.51 -0.56
C TRP A 74 0.09 5.89 -1.08
N SER A 75 -0.81 6.68 -1.65
CA SER A 75 -1.90 6.23 -2.52
C SER A 75 -2.65 7.42 -3.12
N ASN A 76 -3.35 7.20 -4.25
CA ASN A 76 -4.38 8.16 -4.71
C ASN A 76 -5.72 8.00 -3.98
N SER A 77 -5.96 6.87 -3.31
CA SER A 77 -7.20 6.57 -2.58
C SER A 77 -6.93 6.26 -1.12
N THR A 78 -6.36 5.09 -0.84
CA THR A 78 -6.00 4.55 0.48
C THR A 78 -4.73 3.70 0.32
N PRO A 79 -3.77 3.75 1.25
CA PRO A 79 -3.69 4.62 2.42
C PRO A 79 -3.25 6.03 2.05
N LYS A 80 -3.74 7.06 2.76
CA LYS A 80 -3.27 8.44 2.59
C LYS A 80 -2.36 8.82 3.74
N THR A 81 -1.10 9.11 3.42
CA THR A 81 -0.12 9.62 4.39
C THR A 81 0.66 10.78 3.77
N GLY A 82 1.14 11.73 4.60
CA GLY A 82 1.91 12.87 4.12
C GLY A 82 1.08 13.95 3.39
N ALA A 83 -0.22 14.09 3.72
CA ALA A 83 -1.08 15.13 3.15
C ALA A 83 -0.49 16.57 3.22
N PRO A 84 0.20 16.99 4.30
CA PRO A 84 0.85 18.30 4.33
C PRO A 84 1.95 18.49 3.27
N TRP A 85 2.62 17.42 2.82
CA TRP A 85 3.61 17.51 1.73
C TRP A 85 2.94 17.65 0.37
N VAL A 86 1.81 16.99 0.18
CA VAL A 86 0.98 17.16 -1.02
C VAL A 86 0.52 18.60 -1.16
N GLU A 87 0.06 19.22 -0.06
CA GLU A 87 -0.31 20.63 -0.04
C GLU A 87 0.88 21.54 -0.42
N TYR A 88 2.07 21.23 0.10
CA TYR A 88 3.29 21.95 -0.25
C TYR A 88 3.61 21.89 -1.75
N TRP A 89 3.52 20.70 -2.37
CA TRP A 89 3.73 20.57 -3.81
C TRP A 89 2.66 21.29 -4.63
N ASN A 90 1.38 21.09 -4.29
CA ASN A 90 0.26 21.67 -5.03
C ASN A 90 0.26 23.20 -5.02
N THR A 91 0.71 23.80 -3.91
CA THR A 91 0.74 25.26 -3.75
C THR A 91 2.09 25.88 -4.10
N SER A 92 3.04 25.08 -4.59
CA SER A 92 4.43 25.52 -4.84
C SER A 92 5.06 26.18 -3.61
N GLY A 93 4.81 25.61 -2.42
CA GLY A 93 5.37 26.04 -1.14
C GLY A 93 4.69 27.24 -0.48
N LYS A 94 3.51 27.66 -0.95
CA LYS A 94 2.75 28.74 -0.29
C LYS A 94 2.06 28.27 1.00
N SER A 95 1.71 26.99 1.08
CA SER A 95 1.15 26.35 2.28
C SER A 95 1.63 24.89 2.39
N GLY A 96 1.16 24.15 3.39
CA GLY A 96 1.65 22.81 3.68
C GLY A 96 3.02 22.78 4.38
N VAL A 97 3.62 21.59 4.43
CA VAL A 97 4.92 21.34 5.07
C VAL A 97 5.93 20.98 4.00
N LYS A 98 7.06 21.67 3.98
CA LYS A 98 8.18 21.32 3.09
C LYS A 98 8.65 19.90 3.39
N PRO A 99 8.62 18.97 2.41
CA PRO A 99 9.07 17.61 2.65
C PRO A 99 10.57 17.57 2.93
N PRO A 100 11.04 16.62 3.75
CA PRO A 100 12.47 16.33 3.85
C PRO A 100 13.00 15.83 2.50
N ALA A 101 14.32 15.91 2.31
CA ALA A 101 14.96 15.60 1.02
C ALA A 101 14.66 14.19 0.51
N TRP A 102 14.59 13.19 1.40
CA TRP A 102 14.26 11.82 1.04
C TRP A 102 12.82 11.68 0.52
N ALA A 103 11.87 12.42 1.09
CA ALA A 103 10.46 12.38 0.69
C ALA A 103 10.25 13.11 -0.63
N GLN A 104 10.97 14.22 -0.85
CA GLN A 104 11.05 14.87 -2.16
C GLN A 104 11.61 13.91 -3.21
N ARG A 105 12.69 13.19 -2.90
CA ARG A 105 13.27 12.23 -3.85
C ARG A 105 12.31 11.09 -4.19
N LEU A 106 11.58 10.56 -3.20
CA LEU A 106 10.52 9.57 -3.47
C LEU A 106 9.45 10.13 -4.43
N TYR A 107 9.01 11.37 -4.21
CA TYR A 107 8.06 12.03 -5.11
C TYR A 107 8.60 12.16 -6.54
N ASP A 108 9.88 12.51 -6.70
CA ASP A 108 10.51 12.62 -8.02
C ASP A 108 10.63 11.25 -8.70
N ILE A 109 11.02 10.21 -7.96
CA ILE A 109 11.09 8.82 -8.45
C ILE A 109 9.75 8.36 -9.00
N ALA A 110 8.63 8.72 -8.36
CA ALA A 110 7.30 8.35 -8.83
C ALA A 110 7.02 8.86 -10.25
N GLY A 111 7.56 10.02 -10.63
CA GLY A 111 7.47 10.54 -11.99
C GLY A 111 8.43 9.83 -12.96
N GLU A 112 9.69 9.65 -12.53
CA GLU A 112 10.74 9.03 -13.36
C GLU A 112 10.40 7.57 -13.71
N ILE A 113 10.00 6.77 -12.72
CA ILE A 113 9.80 5.32 -12.88
C ILE A 113 8.64 4.98 -13.83
N GLN A 114 7.65 5.87 -13.98
CA GLN A 114 6.54 5.70 -14.93
C GLN A 114 6.99 5.89 -16.38
N THR A 115 8.09 6.62 -16.59
CA THR A 115 8.64 6.87 -17.92
C THR A 115 9.65 5.81 -18.34
N ALA A 116 10.23 5.09 -17.37
CA ALA A 116 11.17 4.01 -17.61
C ALA A 116 10.45 2.72 -18.08
N ALA A 117 11.04 2.02 -19.05
CA ALA A 117 10.52 0.73 -19.48
C ALA A 117 10.65 -0.31 -18.35
N PRO A 118 9.57 -1.06 -17.99
CA PRO A 118 9.65 -2.10 -16.97
C PRO A 118 10.77 -3.10 -17.23
N GLY A 119 11.55 -3.42 -16.19
CA GLY A 119 12.72 -4.32 -16.27
C GLY A 119 13.98 -3.72 -16.90
N SER A 120 13.95 -2.48 -17.42
CA SER A 120 15.15 -1.78 -17.89
C SER A 120 16.12 -1.47 -16.74
N ALA A 121 17.38 -1.17 -17.09
CA ALA A 121 18.39 -0.80 -16.09
C ALA A 121 18.00 0.45 -15.29
N GLU A 122 17.35 1.43 -15.95
CA GLU A 122 16.83 2.64 -15.32
C GLU A 122 15.69 2.32 -14.35
N TYR A 123 14.69 1.54 -14.78
CA TYR A 123 13.58 1.09 -13.93
C TYR A 123 14.10 0.37 -12.67
N MET A 124 15.05 -0.54 -12.85
CA MET A 124 15.63 -1.31 -11.74
C MET A 124 16.45 -0.43 -10.78
N ALA A 125 17.12 0.62 -11.29
CA ALA A 125 17.85 1.56 -10.46
C ALA A 125 16.89 2.41 -9.61
N LEU A 126 15.85 2.98 -10.23
CA LEU A 126 14.81 3.76 -9.57
C LEU A 126 14.05 2.94 -8.53
N GLY A 127 13.68 1.70 -8.87
CA GLY A 127 13.02 0.78 -7.94
C GLY A 127 13.86 0.48 -6.70
N LYS A 128 15.16 0.24 -6.86
CA LYS A 128 16.09 0.02 -5.73
C LYS A 128 16.23 1.25 -4.86
N GLU A 129 16.34 2.44 -5.47
CA GLU A 129 16.43 3.70 -4.74
C GLU A 129 15.15 3.96 -3.92
N MET A 130 13.98 3.77 -4.54
CA MET A 130 12.69 3.89 -3.87
C MET A 130 12.56 2.96 -2.66
N VAL A 131 12.91 1.68 -2.82
CA VAL A 131 12.90 0.71 -1.71
C VAL A 131 13.88 1.13 -0.62
N LYS A 132 15.10 1.52 -0.99
CA LYS A 132 16.12 1.99 -0.04
C LYS A 132 15.61 3.16 0.79
N LEU A 133 15.04 4.19 0.16
CA LEU A 133 14.54 5.38 0.84
C LEU A 133 13.39 5.06 1.81
N ASN A 134 12.46 4.17 1.43
CA ASN A 134 11.41 3.75 2.36
C ASN A 134 11.97 2.96 3.56
N LEU A 135 12.97 2.10 3.35
CA LEU A 135 13.62 1.33 4.43
C LEU A 135 14.41 2.22 5.38
N GLU A 136 15.20 3.16 4.86
CA GLU A 136 16.03 4.07 5.66
C GLU A 136 15.19 5.03 6.51
N ASN A 137 13.97 5.36 6.06
CA ASN A 137 13.08 6.30 6.74
C ASN A 137 11.89 5.64 7.45
N MET A 138 11.78 4.30 7.41
CA MET A 138 10.71 3.50 8.03
C MET A 138 9.29 4.02 7.74
N THR A 139 9.06 4.47 6.51
CA THR A 139 7.77 5.05 6.08
C THR A 139 6.67 4.03 5.93
N ILE A 140 7.05 2.77 5.68
CA ILE A 140 6.15 1.63 5.59
C ILE A 140 6.70 0.57 6.55
N ILE A 141 5.87 0.13 7.49
CA ILE A 141 6.20 -0.95 8.41
C ILE A 141 5.44 -2.20 7.97
N GLY A 142 6.13 -3.10 7.26
CA GLY A 142 5.57 -4.40 6.87
C GLY A 142 5.55 -5.38 8.03
N THR A 143 4.47 -6.15 8.16
CA THR A 143 4.29 -7.14 9.24
C THR A 143 4.43 -8.58 8.75
N ALA A 144 3.75 -8.92 7.66
CA ALA A 144 3.83 -10.22 7.01
C ALA A 144 3.95 -10.05 5.49
N GLY A 145 4.68 -10.97 4.84
CA GLY A 145 4.86 -10.98 3.40
C GLY A 145 4.81 -12.40 2.85
N LYS A 146 4.61 -12.52 1.52
CA LYS A 146 4.49 -13.82 0.81
C LYS A 146 3.34 -14.70 1.34
N ILE A 147 2.23 -14.09 1.74
CA ILE A 147 1.03 -14.82 2.15
C ILE A 147 0.47 -15.54 0.91
N PRO A 148 0.28 -16.88 0.93
CA PRO A 148 -0.31 -17.60 -0.20
C PRO A 148 -1.74 -17.12 -0.45
N GLN A 149 -2.03 -16.71 -1.68
CA GLN A 149 -3.40 -16.42 -2.10
C GLN A 149 -4.04 -17.68 -2.67
N VAL A 150 -5.10 -18.15 -2.03
CA VAL A 150 -5.83 -19.35 -2.46
C VAL A 150 -6.88 -18.96 -3.50
N ASN A 151 -6.74 -19.52 -4.71
CA ASN A 151 -7.76 -19.43 -5.75
C ASN A 151 -8.56 -20.73 -5.77
N VAL A 152 -9.88 -20.64 -5.70
CA VAL A 152 -10.78 -21.81 -5.73
C VAL A 152 -11.61 -21.78 -7.00
N VAL A 153 -11.52 -22.86 -7.80
CA VAL A 153 -12.30 -23.03 -9.02
C VAL A 153 -12.98 -24.39 -9.01
N SER A 154 -14.27 -24.41 -9.37
CA SER A 154 -15.03 -25.65 -9.52
C SER A 154 -14.52 -26.45 -10.72
N ASN A 155 -14.36 -27.77 -10.56
CA ASN A 155 -13.96 -28.68 -11.66
C ASN A 155 -14.92 -28.65 -12.86
N ARG A 156 -16.15 -28.18 -12.66
CA ARG A 156 -17.17 -27.95 -13.71
C ARG A 156 -16.90 -26.74 -14.60
N ILE A 157 -15.95 -25.87 -14.26
CA ILE A 157 -15.61 -24.70 -15.07
C ILE A 157 -14.48 -25.07 -16.05
N GLY A 158 -14.70 -24.79 -17.32
CA GLY A 158 -13.75 -24.95 -18.42
C GLY A 158 -13.13 -23.62 -18.84
N ASN A 159 -12.04 -23.72 -19.60
CA ASN A 159 -11.24 -22.59 -20.10
C ASN A 159 -10.58 -21.70 -19.03
N VAL A 160 -10.34 -22.28 -17.87
CA VAL A 160 -9.64 -21.62 -16.78
C VAL A 160 -8.14 -21.86 -16.95
N THR A 161 -7.36 -20.79 -17.09
CA THR A 161 -5.91 -20.84 -17.24
C THR A 161 -5.20 -20.93 -15.89
N GLU A 162 -3.90 -21.25 -15.90
CA GLU A 162 -3.09 -21.29 -14.69
C GLU A 162 -2.96 -19.91 -14.04
N TRP A 163 -3.17 -19.82 -12.71
CA TRP A 163 -3.10 -18.55 -11.98
C TRP A 163 -1.65 -18.11 -11.73
N GLY A 164 -1.17 -17.08 -12.46
CA GLY A 164 0.09 -16.37 -12.14
C GLY A 164 0.02 -15.22 -11.11
N ILE A 165 -1.09 -14.50 -10.97
CA ILE A 165 -1.27 -13.29 -10.14
C ILE A 165 -2.73 -13.14 -9.66
N ASN A 166 -2.94 -12.86 -8.37
CA ASN A 166 -4.29 -12.59 -7.83
C ASN A 166 -4.31 -11.29 -6.98
N ALA A 167 -4.04 -10.15 -7.60
CA ALA A 167 -3.93 -8.88 -6.89
C ALA A 167 -5.08 -7.91 -7.23
N TYR A 168 -5.42 -7.03 -6.29
CA TYR A 168 -6.43 -5.97 -6.51
C TYR A 168 -6.11 -5.13 -7.75
N ARG A 169 -4.85 -4.70 -7.90
CA ARG A 169 -4.37 -3.88 -9.03
C ARG A 169 -4.21 -4.66 -10.35
N ALA A 170 -4.32 -5.98 -10.31
CA ALA A 170 -4.44 -6.83 -11.50
C ALA A 170 -5.91 -7.14 -11.88
N GLY A 171 -6.86 -6.56 -11.13
CA GLY A 171 -8.29 -6.84 -11.27
C GLY A 171 -8.67 -8.27 -10.84
N PHE A 172 -7.91 -8.87 -9.92
CA PHE A 172 -8.08 -10.26 -9.47
C PHE A 172 -8.18 -11.24 -10.66
N THR A 173 -9.38 -11.74 -10.97
CA THR A 173 -9.62 -12.68 -12.06
C THR A 173 -9.55 -12.05 -13.44
N PHE A 174 -9.52 -10.71 -13.56
CA PHE A 174 -9.59 -10.01 -14.85
C PHE A 174 -8.43 -10.37 -15.78
N SER A 175 -7.24 -10.65 -15.24
CA SER A 175 -6.06 -11.07 -16.01
C SER A 175 -6.23 -12.44 -16.69
N TYR A 176 -7.29 -13.18 -16.36
CA TYR A 176 -7.59 -14.53 -16.87
C TYR A 176 -8.81 -14.58 -17.80
N ASP A 177 -9.36 -13.41 -18.15
CA ASP A 177 -10.52 -13.25 -19.01
C ASP A 177 -11.68 -14.22 -18.66
N PRO A 178 -12.35 -14.01 -17.50
CA PRO A 178 -13.41 -14.91 -17.05
C PRO A 178 -14.62 -14.93 -17.99
N SER A 179 -14.70 -14.00 -18.96
CA SER A 179 -15.72 -14.02 -20.01
C SER A 179 -15.61 -15.24 -20.93
N GLN A 180 -14.42 -15.85 -21.00
CA GLN A 180 -14.16 -17.03 -21.80
C GLN A 180 -14.42 -18.34 -21.05
N TRP A 181 -14.75 -18.27 -19.76
CA TRP A 181 -15.04 -19.45 -18.96
C TRP A 181 -16.44 -19.99 -19.27
N TYR A 182 -16.60 -21.31 -19.19
CA TYR A 182 -17.88 -21.97 -19.44
C TYR A 182 -18.12 -23.11 -18.45
N VAL A 183 -19.38 -23.51 -18.30
CA VAL A 183 -19.74 -24.74 -17.58
C VAL A 183 -19.56 -25.91 -18.54
N LYS A 184 -18.70 -26.87 -18.15
CA LYS A 184 -18.45 -28.12 -18.87
C LYS A 184 -19.68 -29.02 -18.90
#